data_AF-A0A2N8TTJ9-F1
#
_entry.id   AF-A0A2N8TTJ9-F1
#
_cell.length_a   1.000
_cell.length_b   1.000
_cell.length_c   1.000
_cell.angle_alpha   90.00
_cell.angle_beta   90.00
_cell.angle_gamma   90.00
#
_symmetry.space_group_name_H-M   'P 1'
#
loop_
_entity.id
_entity.type
_entity.pdbx_description
1 polymer ?
#
loop_
_entity_poly.entity_id
_entity_poly.type
_entity_poly.pdbx_seq_one_letter_code
_entity_poly.pdbx_strand_id
1 'polypeptide(L)'
;MAALAVRARNIVDSGLCTRTSAVPDWLARLDQLEHLTAAAAADRRATLQILDDQVVIDLLVLSYLRHGTPYALWSDTLAGFAQDVLGVTTWAQLHTRLDAT
;
A
#
# COMPACT_ATOMS: atom_id res chain seq x y z
N MET A 1 -2.45 3.27 -7.23
CA MET A 1 -1.62 2.69 -6.15
C MET A 1 -0.34 3.48 -5.85
N ALA A 2 0.60 3.67 -6.79
CA ALA A 2 1.83 4.45 -6.57
C ALA A 2 1.61 5.81 -5.86
N ALA A 3 0.73 6.65 -6.42
CA ALA A 3 0.40 7.96 -5.87
C ALA A 3 -0.27 7.89 -4.49
N LEU A 4 -1.07 6.84 -4.24
CA LEU A 4 -1.74 6.61 -2.96
C LEU A 4 -0.74 6.25 -1.87
N ALA A 5 0.26 5.41 -2.18
CA ALA A 5 1.30 5.06 -1.23
C ALA A 5 2.23 6.23 -0.91
N VAL A 6 2.55 7.08 -1.90
CA VAL A 6 3.26 8.34 -1.66
C VAL A 6 2.46 9.25 -0.74
N ARG A 7 1.14 9.37 -0.97
CA ARG A 7 0.25 10.17 -0.11
C ARG A 7 0.18 9.63 1.31
N ALA A 8 0.02 8.32 1.50
CA ALA A 8 0.00 7.67 2.81
C ALA A 8 1.32 7.90 3.56
N ARG A 9 2.46 7.74 2.88
CA ARG A 9 3.78 8.06 3.43
C ARG A 9 3.86 9.52 3.87
N ASN A 10 3.45 10.46 3.02
CA ASN A 10 3.49 11.88 3.37
C ASN A 10 2.63 12.21 4.59
N ILE A 11 1.47 11.56 4.77
CA ILE A 11 0.62 11.73 5.96
C ILE A 11 1.36 11.31 7.24
N VAL A 12 2.06 10.19 7.22
CA VAL A 12 2.80 9.69 8.40
C VAL A 12 4.09 10.47 8.63
N ASP A 13 4.90 10.66 7.59
CA ASP A 13 6.21 11.32 7.67
C ASP A 13 6.08 12.81 8.06
N SER A 14 4.97 13.47 7.72
CA SER A 14 4.70 14.86 8.14
C SER A 14 4.15 14.98 9.57
N GLY A 15 3.91 13.85 10.25
CA GLY A 15 3.31 13.84 11.59
C GLY A 15 1.81 14.18 11.62
N LEU A 16 1.14 14.24 10.46
CA LEU A 16 -0.32 14.46 10.39
C LEU A 16 -1.10 13.30 11.00
N CYS A 17 -0.59 12.07 10.88
CA CYS A 17 -1.13 10.88 11.55
C CYS A 17 0.00 10.13 12.25
N THR A 18 0.01 10.17 13.60
CA THR A 18 1.07 9.57 14.41
C THR A 18 0.64 8.31 15.16
N ARG A 19 -0.65 7.97 15.13
CA ARG A 19 -1.22 6.84 15.86
C ARG A 19 -2.36 6.22 15.07
N THR A 20 -2.51 4.90 15.18
CA THR A 20 -3.57 4.11 14.53
C THR A 20 -4.96 4.68 14.76
N SER A 21 -5.26 5.12 15.99
CA SER A 21 -6.58 5.64 16.36
C SER A 21 -6.95 6.98 15.71
N ALA A 22 -6.00 7.65 15.06
CA ALA A 22 -6.26 8.90 14.33
C ALA A 22 -6.74 8.65 12.89
N VAL A 23 -6.72 7.40 12.41
CA VAL A 23 -7.27 7.03 11.11
C VAL A 23 -8.81 6.92 11.20
N PRO A 24 -9.57 7.41 10.21
CA PRO A 24 -11.02 7.22 10.16
C PRO A 24 -11.40 5.73 10.22
N ASP A 25 -12.41 5.39 11.02
CA ASP A 25 -12.89 4.01 11.21
C ASP A 25 -11.77 2.99 11.50
N TRP A 26 -10.74 3.41 12.24
CA TRP A 26 -9.49 2.67 12.36
C TRP A 26 -9.65 1.20 12.77
N LEU A 27 -10.63 0.86 13.62
CA LEU A 27 -10.89 -0.52 14.01
C LEU A 27 -11.30 -1.40 12.82
N ALA A 28 -12.27 -0.93 12.04
CA ALA A 28 -12.74 -1.65 10.85
C ALA A 28 -11.66 -1.70 9.77
N ARG A 29 -10.91 -0.60 9.59
CA ARG A 29 -9.78 -0.55 8.65
C ARG A 29 -8.64 -1.47 9.07
N LEU A 30 -8.41 -1.63 10.37
CA LEU A 30 -7.39 -2.52 10.89
C LEU A 30 -7.76 -3.99 10.69
N ASP A 31 -9.01 -4.37 10.95
CA ASP A 31 -9.52 -5.70 10.61
C ASP A 31 -9.43 -5.98 9.10
N GLN A 32 -9.80 -4.99 8.27
CA GLN A 32 -9.69 -5.08 6.82
C GLN A 32 -8.22 -5.24 6.37
N LEU A 33 -7.28 -4.52 7.00
CA LEU A 33 -5.84 -4.66 6.73
C LEU A 33 -5.33 -6.06 7.11
N GLU A 34 -5.77 -6.59 8.24
CA GLU A 34 -5.41 -7.95 8.69
C GLU A 34 -5.94 -9.01 7.72
N HIS A 35 -7.19 -8.88 7.27
CA HIS A 35 -7.78 -9.72 6.23
C HIS A 35 -6.98 -9.67 4.91
N LEU A 36 -6.63 -8.46 4.44
CA LEU A 36 -5.84 -8.31 3.22
C LEU A 36 -4.43 -8.90 3.37
N THR A 37 -3.83 -8.77 4.55
CA THR A 37 -2.49 -9.32 4.82
C THR A 37 -2.52 -10.85 4.79
N ALA A 38 -3.59 -11.48 5.26
CA ALA A 38 -3.78 -12.92 5.24
C ALA A 38 -4.27 -13.48 3.88
N ALA A 39 -4.85 -12.63 3.03
CA ALA A 39 -5.38 -13.04 1.74
C ALA A 39 -4.27 -13.39 0.73
N ALA A 40 -4.59 -14.31 -0.20
CA ALA A 40 -3.71 -14.61 -1.32
C ALA A 40 -3.49 -13.35 -2.18
N ALA A 41 -2.30 -13.22 -2.77
CA ALA A 41 -1.88 -12.02 -3.50
C ALA A 41 -2.88 -11.61 -4.61
N ALA A 42 -3.47 -12.57 -5.33
CA ALA A 42 -4.46 -12.29 -6.36
C ALA A 42 -5.76 -11.68 -5.79
N ASP A 43 -6.28 -12.25 -4.70
CA ASP A 43 -7.52 -11.80 -4.06
C ASP A 43 -7.35 -10.45 -3.36
N ARG A 44 -6.23 -10.28 -2.66
CA ARG A 44 -5.82 -9.00 -2.08
C ARG A 44 -5.78 -7.91 -3.16
N ARG A 45 -5.18 -8.21 -4.31
CA ARG A 45 -5.07 -7.28 -5.41
C ARG A 45 -6.42 -6.92 -6.02
N ALA A 46 -7.26 -7.91 -6.28
CA ALA A 46 -8.62 -7.69 -6.77
C ALA A 46 -9.43 -6.82 -5.80
N THR A 47 -9.28 -7.07 -4.49
CA THR A 47 -9.94 -6.27 -3.45
C THR A 47 -9.43 -4.83 -3.45
N LEU A 48 -8.11 -4.60 -3.48
CA LEU A 48 -7.53 -3.25 -3.52
C LEU A 48 -7.99 -2.44 -4.75
N GLN A 49 -8.29 -3.09 -5.88
CA GLN A 49 -8.73 -2.41 -7.11
C GLN A 49 -10.18 -1.90 -7.07
N ILE A 50 -11.02 -2.43 -6.18
CA ILE A 50 -12.43 -2.04 -6.07
C ILE A 50 -12.70 -1.11 -4.89
N LEU A 51 -11.72 -0.91 -4.00
CA LEU A 51 -11.82 0.00 -2.88
C LEU A 51 -11.69 1.45 -3.34
N ASP A 52 -12.37 2.34 -2.63
CA ASP A 52 -12.18 3.78 -2.81
C ASP A 52 -10.75 4.20 -2.43
N ASP A 53 -10.22 5.20 -3.16
CA ASP A 53 -8.87 5.71 -2.95
C ASP A 53 -8.61 6.16 -1.51
N GLN A 54 -9.59 6.76 -0.82
CA GLN A 54 -9.43 7.14 0.59
C GLN A 54 -9.31 5.92 1.50
N VAL A 55 -10.12 4.88 1.26
CA VAL A 55 -10.02 3.62 2.02
C VAL A 55 -8.66 2.99 1.82
N VAL A 56 -8.16 2.99 0.58
CA VAL A 56 -6.81 2.49 0.29
C VAL A 56 -5.75 3.33 1.01
N ILE A 57 -5.85 4.66 1.00
CA ILE A 57 -4.92 5.53 1.74
C ILE A 57 -4.92 5.20 3.24
N ASP A 58 -6.10 5.05 3.85
CA ASP A 58 -6.22 4.69 5.27
C ASP A 58 -5.53 3.37 5.58
N LEU A 59 -5.74 2.34 4.75
CA LEU A 59 -5.10 1.03 4.89
C LEU A 59 -3.57 1.14 4.77
N LEU A 60 -3.06 1.96 3.85
CA LEU A 60 -1.63 2.18 3.66
C LEU A 60 -1.01 2.97 4.82
N VAL A 61 -1.73 3.96 5.37
CA VAL A 61 -1.31 4.69 6.58
C VAL A 61 -1.23 3.73 7.77
N LEU A 62 -2.25 2.89 7.97
CA LEU A 62 -2.24 1.87 9.02
C LEU A 62 -1.11 0.86 8.83
N SER A 63 -0.86 0.43 7.59
CA SER A 63 0.25 -0.44 7.25
C SER A 63 1.59 0.20 7.63
N TYR A 64 1.77 1.49 7.31
CA TYR A 64 2.95 2.25 7.70
C TYR A 64 3.12 2.32 9.22
N LEU A 65 2.07 2.72 9.94
CA LEU A 65 2.13 2.86 11.39
C LEU A 65 2.43 1.54 12.11
N ARG A 66 2.01 0.39 11.57
CA ARG A 66 2.23 -0.93 12.17
C ARG A 66 3.52 -1.61 11.74
N HIS A 67 3.93 -1.43 10.49
CA HIS A 67 5.02 -2.19 9.87
C HIS A 67 6.21 -1.31 9.45
N GLY A 68 6.13 0.01 9.67
CA GLY A 68 7.16 0.98 9.28
C GLY A 68 7.20 1.30 7.79
N THR A 69 6.25 0.79 7.00
CA THR A 69 6.20 0.96 5.55
C THR A 69 4.77 0.81 5.02
N PRO A 70 4.33 1.60 4.03
CA PRO A 70 3.00 1.44 3.45
C PRO A 70 2.93 0.21 2.53
N TYR A 71 4.07 -0.43 2.25
CA TYR A 71 4.20 -1.49 1.25
C TYR A 71 4.12 -2.91 1.83
N ALA A 72 3.73 -3.07 3.10
CA ALA A 72 3.77 -4.38 3.76
C ALA A 72 2.86 -5.43 3.07
N LEU A 73 1.78 -4.97 2.43
CA LEU A 73 0.85 -5.81 1.65
C LEU A 73 1.48 -6.50 0.43
N TRP A 74 2.67 -6.10 -0.01
CA TRP A 74 3.37 -6.75 -1.13
C TRP A 74 4.63 -7.50 -0.70
N SER A 75 4.85 -7.69 0.61
CA SER A 75 6.06 -8.33 1.16
C SER A 75 6.30 -9.76 0.66
N ASP A 76 5.23 -10.45 0.27
CA ASP A 76 5.20 -11.81 -0.27
C ASP A 76 5.24 -11.87 -1.80
N THR A 77 5.19 -10.73 -2.50
CA THR A 77 5.11 -10.69 -3.97
C THR A 77 5.85 -9.50 -4.60
N LEU A 78 7.10 -9.76 -5.00
CA LEU A 78 7.92 -8.79 -5.74
C LEU A 78 7.27 -8.35 -7.06
N ALA A 79 6.65 -9.29 -7.78
CA ALA A 79 5.97 -8.99 -9.05
C ALA A 79 4.74 -8.09 -8.84
N GLY A 80 3.95 -8.37 -7.79
CA GLY A 80 2.80 -7.53 -7.42
C GLY A 80 3.25 -6.12 -7.03
N PHE A 81 4.32 -6.00 -6.24
CA PHE A 81 4.90 -4.70 -5.90
C PHE A 81 5.32 -3.90 -7.14
N ALA A 82 6.08 -4.52 -8.04
CA ALA A 82 6.54 -3.86 -9.27
C ALA A 82 5.35 -3.36 -10.11
N GLN A 83 4.30 -4.16 -10.22
CA GLN A 83 3.16 -3.79 -11.04
C GLN A 83 2.27 -2.73 -10.38
N ASP A 84 1.90 -2.92 -9.11
CA ASP A 84 0.92 -2.07 -8.44
C ASP A 84 1.54 -0.78 -7.93
N VAL A 85 2.74 -0.86 -7.34
CA VAL A 85 3.39 0.28 -6.70
C VAL A 85 4.29 1.00 -7.69
N LEU A 86 5.06 0.28 -8.50
CA LEU A 86 5.94 0.92 -9.47
C LEU A 86 5.24 1.18 -10.81
N GLY A 87 4.14 0.49 -11.15
CA GLY A 87 3.54 0.60 -12.48
C GLY A 87 4.36 -0.06 -13.58
N VAL A 88 5.26 -0.97 -13.21
CA VAL A 88 6.13 -1.72 -14.13
C VAL A 88 5.43 -3.01 -14.50
N THR A 89 5.00 -3.13 -15.75
CA THR A 89 4.30 -4.31 -16.28
C THR A 89 5.18 -5.16 -17.20
N THR A 90 6.37 -4.68 -17.56
CA THR A 90 7.27 -5.34 -18.51
C THR A 90 8.73 -5.24 -18.07
N TRP A 91 9.55 -6.19 -18.53
CA TRP A 91 11.00 -6.17 -18.29
C TRP A 91 11.67 -4.92 -18.85
N ALA A 92 11.28 -4.48 -20.04
CA ALA A 92 11.82 -3.27 -20.67
C ALA A 92 11.62 -2.02 -19.80
N GLN A 93 10.43 -1.86 -19.22
CA GLN A 93 10.14 -0.75 -18.30
C GLN A 93 10.96 -0.80 -17.01
N LEU A 94 11.23 -1.99 -16.48
CA LEU A 94 12.09 -2.14 -15.31
C LEU A 94 13.51 -1.70 -15.62
N HIS A 95 14.06 -2.17 -16.74
CA HIS A 95 15.42 -1.86 -17.17
C HIS A 95 15.61 -0.35 -17.36
N THR A 96 14.68 0.31 -18.08
CA THR A 96 14.72 1.77 -18.26
C THR A 96 14.72 2.55 -16.95
N ARG A 97 14.03 2.04 -15.91
CA ARG A 97 14.03 2.71 -14.59
C ARG A 97 15.31 2.48 -13.81
N LEU A 98 15.89 1.28 -13.88
CA LEU A 98 17.17 0.98 -13.24
C LEU A 98 18.32 1.74 -13.89
N ASP A 99 18.30 1.90 -15.22
CA ASP A 99 19.31 2.65 -15.97
C ASP A 99 19.21 4.18 -15.75
N ALA A 100 18.06 4.67 -15.25
CA ALA A 100 17.80 6.08 -14.98
C ALA A 100 18.16 6.52 -13.54
N THR A 101 18.63 5.59 -12.70
CA THR A 101 19.06 5.82 -11.30
C THR A 101 20.56 5.64 -11.15
#